data_AF-A0ABC8KRT8-F1
#
_entry.id   AF-A0ABC8KRT8-F1
#
_cell.length_a   1.000
_cell.length_b   1.000
_cell.length_c   1.000
_cell.angle_alpha   90.00
_cell.angle_beta   90.00
_cell.angle_gamma   90.00
#
_symmetry.space_group_name_H-M   'P 1'
#
loop_
_entity.id
_entity.type
_entity.pdbx_description
1 polymer ?
#
loop_
_entity_poly.entity_id
_entity_poly.type
_entity_poly.pdbx_seq_one_letter_code
_entity_poly.pdbx_strand_id
1 'polypeptide(L)'
;MVKSKSKKKRKFLSQPTSQELVVGAGSVSRVPAVELLNSSLDGSLKLEVSFFNALLIPDVFPLLAAAQKALISKSHDSLSTRTLHSELFYNYSGSKHITESLKRCGISETTTYILVAQFNASLLEIL
;
A
#
# COMPACT_ATOMS: atom_id res chain seq x y z
N MET A 1 -18.47 -46.28 -26.78
CA MET A 1 -19.13 -45.67 -25.59
C MET A 1 -18.26 -44.52 -25.08
N VAL A 2 -18.50 -43.30 -25.57
CA VAL A 2 -17.66 -42.12 -25.33
C VAL A 2 -18.28 -41.30 -24.19
N LYS A 3 -17.62 -41.21 -23.03
CA LYS A 3 -18.08 -40.39 -21.90
C LYS A 3 -17.68 -38.93 -22.12
N SER A 4 -18.65 -38.11 -22.51
CA SER A 4 -18.54 -36.64 -22.57
C SER A 4 -18.44 -36.06 -21.15
N LYS A 5 -17.34 -35.37 -20.84
CA LYS A 5 -17.19 -34.62 -19.59
C LYS A 5 -17.72 -33.20 -19.80
N SER A 6 -18.84 -32.91 -19.17
CA SER A 6 -19.48 -31.59 -19.14
C SER A 6 -18.61 -30.58 -18.40
N LYS A 7 -18.07 -29.57 -19.12
CA LYS A 7 -17.30 -28.46 -18.55
C LYS A 7 -18.25 -27.49 -17.85
N LYS A 8 -18.23 -27.50 -16.51
CA LYS A 8 -18.94 -26.56 -15.64
C LYS A 8 -18.35 -25.15 -15.86
N LYS A 9 -19.03 -24.29 -16.62
CA LYS A 9 -18.73 -22.85 -16.76
C LYS A 9 -18.84 -22.21 -15.36
N ARG A 10 -17.71 -21.90 -14.74
CA ARG A 10 -17.66 -21.05 -13.55
C ARG A 10 -18.00 -19.62 -14.00
N LYS A 11 -19.15 -19.11 -13.58
CA LYS A 11 -19.44 -17.67 -13.63
C LYS A 11 -18.41 -16.98 -12.75
N PHE A 12 -17.47 -16.28 -13.36
CA PHE A 12 -16.67 -15.27 -12.68
C PHE A 12 -17.64 -14.13 -12.36
N LEU A 13 -18.11 -14.07 -11.12
CA LEU A 13 -18.79 -12.89 -10.62
C LEU A 13 -17.66 -11.90 -10.29
N SER A 14 -17.27 -11.09 -11.28
CA SER A 14 -16.33 -9.99 -11.05
C SER A 14 -17.05 -8.93 -10.22
N GLN A 15 -16.89 -8.99 -8.90
CA GLN A 15 -17.18 -7.82 -8.08
C GLN A 15 -16.09 -6.78 -8.38
N PRO A 16 -16.42 -5.56 -8.83
CA PRO A 16 -15.46 -4.49 -8.88
C PRO A 16 -15.31 -3.96 -7.45
N THR A 17 -14.42 -4.57 -6.67
CA THR A 17 -13.95 -3.95 -5.43
C THR A 17 -12.95 -2.89 -5.84
N SER A 18 -13.43 -1.69 -6.17
CA SER A 18 -12.59 -0.53 -6.44
C SER A 18 -11.89 -0.13 -5.15
N GLN A 19 -10.80 -0.83 -4.81
CA GLN A 19 -9.90 -0.39 -3.76
C GLN A 19 -9.18 0.85 -4.29
N GLU A 20 -9.69 2.01 -3.93
CA GLU A 20 -9.12 3.29 -4.31
C GLU A 20 -7.87 3.55 -3.46
N LEU A 21 -6.78 3.94 -4.11
CA LEU A 21 -5.59 4.42 -3.44
C LEU A 21 -5.66 5.95 -3.43
N VAL A 22 -5.63 6.53 -2.25
CA VAL A 22 -5.45 7.97 -2.08
C VAL A 22 -4.00 8.23 -1.71
N VAL A 23 -3.35 9.12 -2.47
CA VAL A 23 -2.00 9.59 -2.19
C VAL A 23 -2.07 11.08 -1.85
N GLY A 24 -1.70 11.41 -0.61
CA GLY A 24 -1.60 12.78 -0.11
C GLY A 24 -0.16 13.15 0.20
N ALA A 25 0.25 14.37 -0.14
CA ALA A 25 1.54 14.93 0.26
C ALA A 25 1.34 15.96 1.38
N GLY A 26 2.18 15.93 2.43
CA GLY A 26 2.09 16.85 3.56
C GLY A 26 3.47 17.24 4.10
N SER A 27 3.55 18.44 4.69
CA SER A 27 4.71 18.86 5.47
C SER A 27 4.49 18.55 6.94
N VAL A 28 5.51 18.05 7.63
CA VAL A 28 5.41 17.71 9.06
C VAL A 28 5.46 19.00 9.88
N SER A 29 4.31 19.63 10.12
CA SER A 29 4.27 20.92 10.83
C SER A 29 3.68 20.84 12.24
N ARG A 30 3.18 19.68 12.69
CA ARG A 30 2.44 19.60 13.97
C ARG A 30 2.64 18.33 14.80
N VAL A 31 3.16 17.25 14.22
CA VAL A 31 3.34 15.95 14.88
C VAL A 31 4.73 15.42 14.53
N PRO A 32 5.63 15.12 15.49
CA PRO A 32 6.95 14.60 15.19
C PRO A 32 6.90 13.27 14.41
N ALA A 33 7.81 13.07 13.45
CA ALA A 33 7.88 11.82 12.67
C ALA A 33 8.00 10.55 13.55
N VAL A 34 8.63 10.69 14.73
CA VAL A 34 8.70 9.66 15.79
C VAL A 34 7.32 9.20 16.25
N GLU A 35 6.38 10.12 16.45
CA GLU A 35 5.03 9.76 16.90
C GLU A 35 4.27 9.00 15.81
N LEU A 36 4.43 9.41 14.55
CA LEU A 36 3.83 8.70 13.41
C LEU A 36 4.41 7.30 13.22
N LEU A 37 5.72 7.14 13.41
CA LEU A 37 6.40 5.84 13.42
C LEU A 37 5.82 4.93 14.50
N ASN A 38 5.67 5.43 15.72
CA ASN A 38 5.11 4.66 16.83
C ASN A 38 3.64 4.26 16.55
N SER A 39 2.84 5.16 15.96
CA SER A 39 1.44 4.88 15.58
C SER A 39 1.28 3.86 14.45
N SER A 40 2.32 3.64 13.64
CA SER A 40 2.34 2.59 12.63
C SER A 40 2.72 1.23 13.22
N LEU A 41 3.50 1.24 14.31
CA LEU A 41 3.97 0.03 15.01
C LEU A 41 2.96 -0.47 16.04
N ASP A 42 2.20 0.43 16.67
CA ASP A 42 1.20 0.11 17.70
C ASP A 42 -0.12 -0.45 17.13
N GLY A 43 -0.32 -0.37 15.81
CA GLY A 43 -1.52 -0.85 15.13
C GLY A 43 -2.79 -0.05 15.44
N SER A 44 -2.66 1.15 16.03
CA SER A 44 -3.77 2.04 16.40
C SER A 44 -4.47 2.61 15.17
N LEU A 45 -3.78 2.66 14.03
CA LEU A 45 -4.36 3.06 12.75
C LEU A 45 -5.19 1.92 12.16
N LYS A 46 -6.51 2.06 12.27
CA LYS A 46 -7.51 1.13 11.70
C LYS A 46 -7.46 1.07 10.15
N LEU A 47 -6.79 2.02 9.50
CA LEU A 47 -6.51 2.02 8.07
C LEU A 47 -5.05 1.67 7.78
N GLU A 48 -4.81 0.88 6.73
CA GLU A 48 -3.48 0.57 6.20
C GLU A 48 -2.88 1.82 5.53
N VAL A 49 -2.33 2.71 6.35
CA VAL A 49 -1.62 3.93 5.94
C VAL A 49 -0.12 3.62 5.81
N SER A 50 0.51 4.09 4.73
CA SER A 50 1.95 3.98 4.47
C SER A 50 2.60 5.36 4.43
N PHE A 51 3.63 5.55 5.24
CA PHE A 51 4.37 6.81 5.32
C PHE A 51 5.71 6.71 4.59
N PHE A 52 5.88 7.54 3.57
CA PHE A 52 7.09 7.66 2.77
C PHE A 52 7.83 8.94 3.10
N ASN A 53 9.16 8.91 3.05
CA ASN A 53 9.93 10.14 2.99
C ASN A 53 9.78 10.76 1.60
N ALA A 54 9.08 11.89 1.51
CA ALA A 54 8.73 12.50 0.23
C ALA A 54 9.98 12.92 -0.59
N LEU A 55 11.11 13.19 0.08
CA LEU A 55 12.37 13.52 -0.61
C LEU A 55 12.97 12.33 -1.37
N LEU A 56 12.51 11.11 -1.09
CA LEU A 56 12.98 9.86 -1.70
C LEU A 56 12.01 9.34 -2.77
N ILE A 57 10.92 10.10 -3.04
CA ILE A 57 9.91 9.79 -4.04
C ILE A 57 10.02 10.84 -5.17
N PRO A 58 10.73 10.54 -6.28
CA PRO A 58 10.97 11.52 -7.33
C PRO A 58 9.71 11.86 -8.14
N ASP A 59 8.74 10.93 -8.16
CA ASP A 59 7.46 11.08 -8.86
C ASP A 59 6.40 10.19 -8.16
N VAL A 60 5.15 10.59 -8.23
CA VAL A 60 3.99 9.84 -7.75
C VAL A 60 3.71 8.63 -8.64
N PHE A 61 4.05 8.68 -9.93
CA PHE A 61 3.74 7.60 -10.88
C PHE A 61 4.31 6.22 -10.48
N PRO A 62 5.61 6.06 -10.14
CA PRO A 62 6.15 4.78 -9.66
C PRO A 62 5.48 4.26 -8.39
N LEU A 63 5.04 5.15 -7.51
CA LEU A 63 4.30 4.78 -6.30
C LEU A 63 2.90 4.25 -6.63
N LEU A 64 2.18 4.91 -7.56
CA LEU A 64 0.89 4.42 -8.05
C LEU A 64 1.02 3.05 -8.73
N ALA A 65 2.07 2.85 -9.53
CA ALA A 65 2.34 1.56 -10.16
C ALA A 65 2.60 0.45 -9.13
N ALA A 66 3.41 0.74 -8.10
CA ALA A 66 3.67 -0.18 -6.99
C ALA A 66 2.40 -0.52 -6.21
N ALA A 67 1.55 0.48 -5.96
CA ALA A 67 0.26 0.30 -5.29
C ALA A 67 -0.71 -0.52 -6.12
N GLN A 68 -0.83 -0.25 -7.43
CA GLN A 68 -1.67 -1.02 -8.32
C GLN A 68 -1.25 -2.50 -8.36
N LYS A 69 0.06 -2.75 -8.40
CA LYS A 69 0.58 -4.12 -8.30
C LYS A 69 0.21 -4.77 -6.96
N ALA A 70 0.27 -4.05 -5.85
CA ALA A 70 -0.15 -4.55 -4.54
C ALA A 70 -1.64 -4.91 -4.50
N LEU A 71 -2.50 -4.07 -5.09
CA LEU A 71 -3.94 -4.32 -5.21
C LEU A 71 -4.25 -5.56 -6.05
N ILE A 72 -3.56 -5.71 -7.18
CA ILE A 72 -3.68 -6.91 -8.03
C ILE A 72 -3.27 -8.14 -7.22
N SER A 73 -2.09 -8.14 -6.60
CA SER A 73 -1.63 -9.25 -5.76
C SER A 73 -2.61 -9.57 -4.62
N LYS A 74 -3.21 -8.55 -3.99
CA LYS A 74 -4.22 -8.74 -2.94
C LYS A 74 -5.48 -9.40 -3.49
N SER A 75 -5.97 -8.96 -4.64
CA SER A 75 -7.17 -9.51 -5.26
C SER A 75 -7.03 -11.00 -5.66
N HIS A 76 -5.80 -11.44 -5.88
CA HIS A 76 -5.45 -12.83 -6.19
C HIS A 76 -4.97 -13.63 -4.97
N ASP A 77 -5.03 -13.08 -3.75
CA ASP A 77 -4.49 -13.67 -2.52
C ASP A 77 -3.01 -14.10 -2.66
N SER A 78 -2.24 -13.33 -3.43
CA SER A 78 -0.85 -13.64 -3.80
C SER A 78 0.12 -12.53 -3.36
N LEU A 79 -0.11 -11.92 -2.20
CA LEU A 79 0.83 -10.98 -1.61
C LEU A 79 2.15 -11.69 -1.29
N SER A 80 3.26 -11.03 -1.59
CA SER A 80 4.60 -11.50 -1.17
C SER A 80 4.86 -11.22 0.30
N THR A 81 4.17 -10.23 0.86
CA THR A 81 4.24 -9.77 2.24
C THR A 81 2.92 -10.02 2.99
N ARG A 82 2.84 -9.55 4.25
CA ARG A 82 1.68 -9.81 5.11
C ARG A 82 0.51 -8.84 4.91
N THR A 83 0.78 -7.62 4.43
CA THR A 83 -0.19 -6.51 4.40
C THR A 83 -0.03 -5.66 3.14
N LEU A 84 -1.05 -4.91 2.71
CA LEU A 84 -0.90 -4.00 1.56
C LEU A 84 0.13 -2.90 1.86
N HIS A 85 0.21 -2.47 3.12
CA HIS A 85 1.24 -1.53 3.58
C HIS A 85 2.65 -2.03 3.24
N SER A 86 3.00 -3.25 3.71
CA SER A 86 4.33 -3.81 3.47
C SER A 86 4.54 -4.21 2.00
N GLU A 87 3.47 -4.61 1.30
CA GLU A 87 3.53 -4.94 -0.13
C GLU A 87 3.84 -3.69 -0.97
N LEU A 88 3.32 -2.52 -0.57
CA LEU A 88 3.59 -1.27 -1.25
C LEU A 88 5.09 -0.92 -1.17
N PHE A 89 5.71 -1.01 0.02
CA PHE A 89 7.15 -0.81 0.16
C PHE A 89 7.97 -1.85 -0.60
N TYR A 90 7.55 -3.12 -0.56
CA TYR A 90 8.20 -4.21 -1.30
C TYR A 90 8.18 -3.97 -2.81
N ASN A 91 7.03 -3.55 -3.35
CA ASN A 91 6.88 -3.28 -4.79
C ASN A 91 7.59 -1.98 -5.21
N TYR A 92 7.58 -0.95 -4.37
CA TYR A 92 8.20 0.33 -4.68
C TYR A 92 9.74 0.24 -4.64
N SER A 93 10.31 -0.43 -3.64
CA SER A 93 11.77 -0.50 -3.45
C SER A 93 12.48 -1.42 -4.44
N GLY A 94 11.76 -2.39 -5.02
CA GLY A 94 12.35 -3.47 -5.81
C GLY A 94 13.23 -4.45 -5.02
N SER A 95 13.26 -4.34 -3.68
CA SER A 95 14.04 -5.22 -2.80
C SER A 95 13.18 -6.35 -2.23
N LYS A 96 13.81 -7.53 -2.06
CA LYS A 96 13.18 -8.66 -1.36
C LYS A 96 13.27 -8.53 0.18
N HIS A 97 14.01 -7.54 0.68
CA HIS A 97 14.22 -7.30 2.10
C HIS A 97 13.31 -6.16 2.57
N ILE A 98 12.19 -6.51 3.22
CA ILE A 98 11.20 -5.53 3.66
C ILE A 98 11.78 -4.50 4.64
N THR A 99 12.64 -4.93 5.57
CA THR A 99 13.31 -4.04 6.53
C THR A 99 14.19 -3.00 5.84
N GLU A 100 14.88 -3.40 4.78
CA GLU A 100 15.72 -2.50 3.99
C GLU A 100 14.87 -1.51 3.17
N SER A 101 13.74 -2.00 2.63
CA SER A 101 12.76 -1.19 1.89
C SER A 101 12.16 -0.08 2.76
N LEU A 102 11.75 -0.43 3.98
CA LEU A 102 11.23 0.52 4.96
C LEU A 102 12.28 1.56 5.36
N LYS A 103 13.55 1.15 5.54
CA LYS A 103 14.65 2.08 5.84
C LYS A 103 14.97 3.03 4.70
N ARG A 104 14.90 2.57 3.44
CA ARG A 104 15.23 3.38 2.26
C ARG A 104 14.11 4.33 1.85
N CYS A 105 12.85 3.94 1.99
CA CYS A 105 11.73 4.68 1.40
C CYS A 105 10.76 5.22 2.45
N GLY A 106 10.76 4.64 3.65
CA GLY A 106 9.92 5.06 4.76
C GLY A 106 10.45 6.29 5.48
N ILE A 107 9.69 6.73 6.48
CA ILE A 107 10.06 7.87 7.31
C ILE A 107 11.10 7.47 8.37
N SER A 108 11.89 8.45 8.78
CA SER A 108 12.89 8.40 9.86
C SER A 108 12.67 9.58 10.81
N GLU A 109 13.38 9.60 11.94
CA GLU A 109 13.37 10.72 12.89
C GLU A 109 13.76 12.06 12.26
N THR A 110 14.55 12.03 11.19
CA THR A 110 15.02 13.21 10.46
C THR A 110 14.12 13.60 9.29
N THR A 111 13.02 12.90 9.04
CA THR A 111 12.15 13.15 7.89
C THR A 111 11.32 14.42 8.09
N THR A 112 11.49 15.40 7.19
CA THR A 112 10.78 16.70 7.22
C THR A 112 9.54 16.74 6.35
N TYR A 113 9.55 15.99 5.24
CA TYR A 113 8.44 15.94 4.27
C TYR A 113 7.96 14.50 4.15
N ILE A 114 6.65 14.32 4.34
CA ILE A 114 6.03 12.99 4.36
C ILE A 114 5.03 12.90 3.22
N LEU A 115 5.07 11.77 2.53
CA LEU A 115 4.05 11.38 1.60
C LEU A 115 3.27 10.20 2.19
N VAL A 116 1.96 10.33 2.19
CA VAL A 116 1.03 9.38 2.79
C VAL A 116 0.30 8.66 1.67
N ALA A 117 0.38 7.33 1.67
CA ALA A 117 -0.37 6.48 0.77
C ALA A 117 -1.35 5.63 1.60
N GLN A 118 -2.63 5.66 1.25
CA GLN A 118 -3.67 4.96 1.99
C GLN A 118 -4.55 4.17 1.02
N PHE A 119 -4.73 2.89 1.32
CA PHE A 119 -5.66 2.04 0.59
C PHE A 119 -7.07 2.12 1.20
N ASN A 120 -8.08 2.08 0.34
CA ASN A 120 -9.48 2.07 0.75
C ASN A 120 -9.87 3.29 1.60
N ALA A 121 -9.30 4.45 1.28
CA ALA A 121 -9.70 5.70 1.89
C ALA A 121 -11.15 6.00 1.48
N SER A 122 -12.04 6.20 2.46
CA SER A 122 -13.39 6.66 2.14
C SER A 122 -13.35 8.18 1.94
N LEU A 123 -14.07 8.69 0.93
CA LEU A 123 -14.18 10.13 0.64
C LEU A 123 -14.65 10.97 1.84
N LEU A 124 -15.31 10.35 2.83
CA LEU A 124 -15.76 10.98 4.06
C LEU A 124 -14.65 11.20 5.10
N GLU A 125 -13.50 10.51 4.99
CA GLU A 125 -12.36 10.67 5.91
C GLU A 125 -11.35 11.72 5.45
N ILE A 126 -11.51 12.26 4.24
CA ILE A 126 -10.55 13.19 3.60
C ILE A 126 -11.05 14.66 3.63
N LEU A 127 -12.33 14.90 3.96
CA LEU A 127 -12.94 16.23 4.13
C LEU A 127 -12.99 16.66 5.60
#